data_AF-A0A920W0A1-F1
#
_entry.id   AF-A0A920W0A1-F1
#
_cell.length_a   1.000
_cell.length_b   1.000
_cell.length_c   1.000
_cell.angle_alpha   90.00
_cell.angle_beta   90.00
_cell.angle_gamma   90.00
#
_symmetry.space_group_name_H-M   'P 1'
#
loop_
_entity.id
_entity.type
_entity.pdbx_description
1 polymer ?
#
loop_
_entity_poly.entity_id
_entity_poly.type
_entity_poly.pdbx_seq_one_letter_code
_entity_poly.pdbx_strand_id
1 'polypeptide(L)'
;MINRVNAEKIKEAGAHGVGISIDSMNPDKHNKFRGVEKAWEHSMEAFDILNEVGVDFLVQMSVSDMNYKEIPDVVEFTEKIGAIAFNLYFLVCTGRGQGNTDISNAAYEEALKMLYDQQMKYKGKLMINSKCAPQYKRVVYENDPESVYTRTYSGGCPAATHYSRISPEGNLTPCPFIEKSVGNLKSRSFKDLWENAPLMIQLRDRKELDGKCGSCEFSAMCSGCRARAFAETGNYMDPDPSCDYEPGKYGGKTITLKVEDTLGLEVEFQTQWTPEAKSRLDRIPSFAGHG
;
A
#
# COMPACT_ATOMS: atom_id res chain seq x y z
N MET A 1 -9.46 16.40 -13.26
CA MET A 1 -10.64 16.29 -12.39
C MET A 1 -11.60 15.28 -12.99
N ILE A 2 -12.32 14.52 -12.17
CA ILE A 2 -13.34 13.59 -12.66
C ILE A 2 -14.52 14.40 -13.21
N ASN A 3 -15.02 14.00 -14.37
CA ASN A 3 -16.24 14.53 -14.98
C ASN A 3 -17.00 13.37 -15.64
N ARG A 4 -18.24 13.59 -16.05
CA ARG A 4 -19.07 12.53 -16.63
C ARG A 4 -18.40 11.82 -17.81
N VAL A 5 -17.77 12.58 -18.72
CA VAL A 5 -17.09 12.03 -19.91
C VAL A 5 -15.93 11.10 -19.54
N ASN A 6 -15.10 11.46 -18.56
CA ASN A 6 -13.99 10.60 -18.17
C ASN A 6 -14.42 9.47 -17.23
N ALA A 7 -15.46 9.63 -16.43
CA ALA A 7 -16.05 8.56 -15.63
C ALA A 7 -16.64 7.46 -16.52
N GLU A 8 -17.33 7.82 -17.61
CA GLU A 8 -17.84 6.86 -18.61
C GLU A 8 -16.67 6.10 -19.27
N LYS A 9 -15.59 6.79 -19.65
CA LYS A 9 -14.39 6.14 -20.19
C LYS A 9 -13.71 5.21 -19.19
N ILE A 10 -13.67 5.58 -17.91
CA ILE A 10 -13.12 4.74 -16.82
C ILE A 10 -13.95 3.45 -16.71
N LYS A 11 -15.28 3.57 -16.77
CA LYS A 11 -16.19 2.42 -16.77
C LYS A 11 -15.99 1.52 -17.99
N GLU A 12 -15.94 2.10 -19.18
CA GLU A 12 -15.71 1.36 -20.44
C GLU A 12 -14.37 0.64 -20.47
N ALA A 13 -13.34 1.22 -19.85
CA ALA A 13 -12.03 0.59 -19.72
C ALA A 13 -12.02 -0.61 -18.74
N GLY A 14 -13.10 -0.85 -18.00
CA GLY A 14 -13.22 -1.95 -17.03
C GLY A 14 -12.48 -1.68 -15.72
N ALA A 15 -12.28 -0.41 -15.36
CA ALA A 15 -11.71 -0.08 -14.06
C ALA A 15 -12.71 -0.41 -12.94
N HIS A 16 -12.23 -1.12 -11.92
CA HIS A 16 -13.05 -1.51 -10.76
C HIS A 16 -13.23 -0.38 -9.74
N GLY A 17 -12.52 0.73 -9.88
CA GLY A 17 -12.82 1.92 -9.10
C GLY A 17 -11.76 3.01 -9.14
N VAL A 18 -12.12 4.16 -8.58
CA VAL A 18 -11.30 5.38 -8.57
C VAL A 18 -10.91 5.77 -7.14
N GLY A 19 -9.64 6.08 -6.94
CA GLY A 19 -9.17 6.65 -5.68
C GLY A 19 -9.30 8.16 -5.66
N ILE A 20 -10.12 8.69 -4.75
CA ILE A 20 -10.26 10.13 -4.50
C ILE A 20 -9.65 10.41 -3.13
N SER A 21 -8.80 11.44 -3.03
CA SER A 21 -8.14 11.72 -1.75
C SER A 21 -8.83 12.82 -0.95
N ILE A 22 -9.08 12.53 0.32
CA ILE A 22 -9.67 13.40 1.34
C ILE A 22 -8.70 13.39 2.52
N ASP A 23 -8.12 14.55 2.78
CA ASP A 23 -7.04 14.71 3.77
C ASP A 23 -7.46 15.49 5.02
N SER A 24 -8.70 16.00 5.05
CA SER A 24 -9.32 16.60 6.22
C SER A 24 -10.82 16.73 5.96
N MET A 25 -11.63 16.67 7.01
CA MET A 25 -13.07 16.97 6.92
C MET A 25 -13.35 18.48 6.88
N ASN A 26 -12.33 19.32 7.08
CA ASN A 26 -12.39 20.76 6.89
C ASN A 26 -11.95 21.12 5.45
N PRO A 27 -12.83 21.72 4.63
CA PRO A 27 -12.52 22.07 3.24
C PRO A 27 -11.27 22.95 3.08
N ASP A 28 -11.09 23.96 3.95
CA ASP A 28 -9.93 24.87 3.87
C ASP A 28 -8.62 24.15 4.18
N LYS A 29 -8.62 23.28 5.21
CA LYS A 29 -7.46 22.44 5.52
C LYS A 29 -7.14 21.49 4.37
N HIS A 30 -8.16 20.85 3.81
CA HIS A 30 -8.00 19.93 2.68
C HIS A 30 -7.42 20.65 1.46
N ASN A 31 -8.02 21.77 1.05
CA ASN A 31 -7.58 22.57 -0.10
C ASN A 31 -6.14 23.07 0.10
N LYS A 32 -5.81 23.55 1.31
CA LYS A 32 -4.46 23.97 1.66
C LYS A 32 -3.45 22.83 1.58
N PHE A 33 -3.76 21.66 2.15
CA PHE A 33 -2.89 20.48 2.11
C PHE A 33 -2.63 20.01 0.67
N ARG A 34 -3.67 20.04 -0.17
CA ARG A 34 -3.57 19.66 -1.58
C ARG A 34 -2.87 20.69 -2.47
N GLY A 35 -2.77 21.94 -2.04
CA GLY A 35 -2.27 23.04 -2.85
C GLY A 35 -3.14 23.34 -4.08
N VAL A 36 -4.43 22.99 -4.01
CA VAL A 36 -5.39 23.15 -5.10
C VAL A 36 -6.63 23.86 -4.57
N GLU A 37 -6.99 24.97 -5.19
CA GLU A 37 -8.22 25.70 -4.86
C GLU A 37 -9.44 24.82 -5.18
N LYS A 38 -10.42 24.80 -4.27
CA LYS A 38 -11.65 24.02 -4.38
C LYS A 38 -11.47 22.49 -4.50
N ALA A 39 -10.33 21.94 -4.07
CA ALA A 39 -10.07 20.50 -4.13
C ALA A 39 -11.14 19.65 -3.41
N TRP A 40 -11.69 20.16 -2.32
CA TRP A 40 -12.76 19.55 -1.55
C TRP A 40 -14.02 19.42 -2.40
N GLU A 41 -14.49 20.54 -2.96
CA GLU A 41 -15.69 20.61 -3.79
C GLU A 41 -15.56 19.71 -5.01
N HIS A 42 -14.40 19.73 -5.66
CA HIS A 42 -14.10 18.84 -6.78
C HIS A 42 -14.11 17.35 -6.39
N SER A 43 -13.73 17.02 -5.16
CA SER A 43 -13.80 15.65 -4.64
C SER A 43 -15.24 15.23 -4.36
N MET A 44 -16.05 16.13 -3.80
CA MET A 44 -17.49 15.88 -3.58
C MET A 44 -18.22 15.65 -4.91
N GLU A 45 -18.01 16.54 -5.89
CA GLU A 45 -18.57 16.40 -7.24
C GLU A 45 -18.12 15.09 -7.91
N ALA A 46 -16.87 14.67 -7.71
CA ALA A 46 -16.38 13.41 -8.23
C ALA A 46 -17.10 12.19 -7.63
N PHE A 47 -17.43 12.20 -6.34
CA PHE A 47 -18.21 11.12 -5.71
C PHE A 47 -19.61 11.02 -6.32
N ASP A 48 -20.29 12.16 -6.51
CA ASP A 48 -21.63 12.20 -7.10
C ASP A 48 -21.60 11.65 -8.54
N ILE A 49 -20.65 12.08 -9.36
CA ILE A 49 -20.51 11.64 -10.75
C ILE A 49 -20.20 10.14 -10.83
N LEU A 50 -19.30 9.63 -9.99
CA LEU A 50 -18.94 8.20 -10.01
C LEU A 50 -20.11 7.33 -9.56
N ASN A 51 -20.88 7.77 -8.56
CA ASN A 51 -22.13 7.12 -8.17
C ASN A 51 -23.15 7.08 -9.31
N GLU A 52 -23.39 8.22 -9.98
CA GLU A 52 -24.32 8.29 -11.12
C GLU A 52 -23.92 7.37 -12.29
N VAL A 53 -22.63 7.32 -12.59
CA VAL A 53 -22.10 6.49 -13.69
C VAL A 53 -22.03 5.01 -13.27
N GLY A 54 -22.03 4.71 -11.97
CA GLY A 54 -21.90 3.36 -11.43
C GLY A 54 -20.47 2.83 -11.54
N VAL A 55 -19.51 3.63 -11.06
CA VAL A 55 -18.10 3.26 -10.91
C VAL A 55 -17.76 3.34 -9.43
N ASP A 56 -17.28 2.25 -8.84
CA ASP A 56 -16.91 2.24 -7.43
C ASP A 56 -15.76 3.21 -7.15
N PHE A 57 -15.64 3.64 -5.89
CA PHE A 57 -14.54 4.50 -5.48
C PHE A 57 -14.07 4.19 -4.07
N LEU A 58 -12.86 4.67 -3.78
CA LEU A 58 -12.24 4.56 -2.49
C LEU A 58 -11.69 5.92 -2.05
N VAL A 59 -11.68 6.14 -0.74
CA VAL A 59 -11.10 7.34 -0.15
C VAL A 59 -9.64 7.08 0.22
N GLN A 60 -8.77 8.04 -0.06
CA GLN A 60 -7.37 8.01 0.32
C GLN A 60 -7.03 9.21 1.19
N MET A 61 -6.31 8.99 2.28
CA MET A 61 -5.85 10.07 3.16
C MET A 61 -4.35 9.97 3.31
N SER A 62 -3.62 11.06 3.06
CA SER A 62 -2.19 11.16 3.40
C SER A 62 -2.06 11.71 4.81
N VAL A 63 -1.51 10.90 5.71
CA VAL A 63 -1.39 11.29 7.12
C VAL A 63 -0.24 12.27 7.34
N SER A 64 -0.49 13.25 8.19
CA SER A 64 0.46 14.27 8.64
C SER A 64 0.07 14.78 10.03
N ASP A 65 0.92 15.60 10.66
CA ASP A 65 0.62 16.17 11.98
C ASP A 65 -0.70 16.97 11.98
N MET A 66 -1.01 17.64 10.86
CA MET A 66 -2.22 18.47 10.77
C MET A 66 -3.54 17.68 10.76
N ASN A 67 -3.55 16.41 10.32
CA ASN A 67 -4.79 15.66 10.09
C ASN A 67 -4.89 14.30 10.77
N TYR A 68 -3.83 13.74 11.37
CA TYR A 68 -3.87 12.34 11.81
C TYR A 68 -4.99 12.08 12.85
N LYS A 69 -5.37 13.09 13.64
CA LYS A 69 -6.49 12.99 14.60
C LYS A 69 -7.87 12.95 13.93
N GLU A 70 -7.97 13.30 12.65
CA GLU A 70 -9.21 13.26 11.86
C GLU A 70 -9.43 11.88 11.20
N ILE A 71 -8.52 10.90 11.39
CA ILE A 71 -8.66 9.54 10.83
C ILE A 71 -10.05 8.94 11.12
N PRO A 72 -10.58 8.96 12.36
CA PRO A 72 -11.91 8.40 12.63
C PRO A 72 -13.03 9.09 11.84
N ASP A 73 -12.98 10.41 11.71
CA ASP A 73 -14.01 11.20 11.03
C ASP A 73 -13.99 10.94 9.51
N VAL A 74 -12.80 10.84 8.91
CA VAL A 74 -12.65 10.53 7.48
C VAL A 74 -13.09 9.09 7.20
N VAL A 75 -12.81 8.13 8.09
CA VAL A 75 -13.31 6.76 7.93
C VAL A 75 -14.83 6.71 8.02
N GLU A 76 -15.42 7.39 8.99
CA GLU A 76 -16.88 7.47 9.12
C GLU A 76 -17.53 8.11 7.89
N PHE A 77 -16.94 9.19 7.37
CA PHE A 77 -17.36 9.80 6.11
C PHE A 77 -17.26 8.81 4.94
N THR A 78 -16.13 8.09 4.84
CA THR A 78 -15.89 7.12 3.77
C THR A 78 -16.96 6.03 3.71
N GLU A 79 -17.36 5.49 4.87
CA GLU A 79 -18.44 4.51 4.93
C GLU A 79 -19.80 5.12 4.53
N LYS A 80 -20.11 6.32 5.03
CA LYS A 80 -21.38 7.02 4.73
C LYS A 80 -21.59 7.31 3.25
N ILE A 81 -20.54 7.65 2.52
CA ILE A 81 -20.64 7.95 1.08
C ILE A 81 -20.68 6.69 0.21
N GLY A 82 -20.62 5.49 0.81
CA GLY A 82 -20.69 4.22 0.08
C GLY A 82 -19.38 3.83 -0.62
N ALA A 83 -18.24 4.38 -0.21
CA ALA A 83 -16.96 3.97 -0.77
C ALA A 83 -16.63 2.52 -0.38
N ILE A 84 -15.97 1.78 -1.26
CA ILE A 84 -15.63 0.36 -1.03
C ILE A 84 -14.43 0.19 -0.09
N ALA A 85 -13.58 1.22 0.01
CA ALA A 85 -12.37 1.18 0.82
C ALA A 85 -11.90 2.56 1.31
N PHE A 86 -11.20 2.55 2.44
CA PHE A 86 -10.38 3.64 2.95
C PHE A 86 -8.90 3.21 2.96
N ASN A 87 -8.04 4.01 2.36
CA ASN A 87 -6.59 3.81 2.36
C ASN A 87 -5.88 4.95 3.08
N LEU A 88 -5.25 4.65 4.21
CA LEU A 88 -4.40 5.60 4.93
C LEU A 88 -2.95 5.49 4.44
N TYR A 89 -2.43 6.54 3.82
CA TYR A 89 -1.07 6.63 3.30
C TYR A 89 -0.14 7.30 4.29
N PHE A 90 0.90 6.57 4.68
CA PHE A 90 2.01 7.12 5.44
C PHE A 90 3.08 7.64 4.49
N LEU A 91 3.50 8.88 4.69
CA LEU A 91 4.45 9.53 3.80
C LEU A 91 5.81 8.80 3.81
N VAL A 92 6.42 8.70 2.64
CA VAL A 92 7.82 8.30 2.47
C VAL A 92 8.53 9.53 1.89
N CYS A 93 9.46 10.12 2.63
CA CYS A 93 10.17 11.36 2.29
C CYS A 93 11.10 11.22 1.08
N THR A 94 10.51 10.98 -0.09
CA THR A 94 11.19 10.80 -1.37
C THR A 94 10.48 11.63 -2.44
N GLY A 95 11.19 11.96 -3.52
CA GLY A 95 10.67 12.80 -4.60
C GLY A 95 10.10 14.13 -4.07
N ARG A 96 8.87 14.45 -4.48
CA ARG A 96 8.17 15.71 -4.10
C ARG A 96 7.81 15.82 -2.61
N GLY A 97 7.98 14.75 -1.83
CA GLY A 97 7.69 14.71 -0.39
C GLY A 97 8.93 14.86 0.50
N GLN A 98 10.12 15.13 -0.06
CA GLN A 98 11.32 15.39 0.73
C GLN A 98 11.08 16.56 1.71
N GLY A 99 11.44 16.35 2.99
CA GLY A 99 11.27 17.35 4.05
C GLY A 99 9.84 17.52 4.59
N ASN A 100 8.87 16.70 4.15
CA ASN A 100 7.44 16.87 4.48
C ASN A 100 6.87 15.83 5.47
N THR A 101 7.67 14.98 6.13
CA THR A 101 7.14 14.17 7.25
C THR A 101 7.17 14.98 8.53
N ASP A 102 6.04 15.58 8.88
CA ASP A 102 5.86 16.31 10.15
C ASP A 102 5.29 15.42 11.27
N ILE A 103 5.01 14.14 11.00
CA ILE A 103 4.49 13.25 12.04
C ILE A 103 5.63 12.60 12.83
N SER A 104 5.64 12.81 14.14
CA SER A 104 6.56 12.12 15.05
C SER A 104 6.30 10.61 15.08
N ASN A 105 7.27 9.80 15.49
CA ASN A 105 7.09 8.36 15.66
C ASN A 105 5.95 8.02 16.65
N ALA A 106 5.78 8.85 17.68
CA ALA A 106 4.66 8.71 18.63
C ALA A 106 3.30 8.94 17.95
N ALA A 107 3.17 9.98 17.13
CA ALA A 107 1.94 10.25 16.39
C ALA A 107 1.72 9.23 15.26
N TYR A 108 2.79 8.70 14.65
CA TYR A 108 2.72 7.59 13.70
C TYR A 108 2.11 6.34 14.37
N GLU A 109 2.60 5.99 15.56
CA GLU A 109 2.07 4.87 16.36
C GLU A 109 0.61 5.10 16.77
N GLU A 110 0.26 6.33 17.18
CA GLU A 110 -1.11 6.73 17.50
C GLU A 110 -2.04 6.56 16.29
N ALA A 111 -1.61 7.01 15.10
CA ALA A 111 -2.36 6.85 13.86
C ALA A 111 -2.57 5.38 13.48
N LEU A 112 -1.58 4.50 13.69
CA LEU A 112 -1.73 3.07 13.46
C LEU A 112 -2.77 2.44 14.40
N LYS A 113 -2.78 2.84 15.67
CA LYS A 113 -3.75 2.37 16.68
C LYS A 113 -5.17 2.86 16.34
N MET A 114 -5.32 4.14 15.98
CA MET A 114 -6.60 4.67 15.49
C MET A 114 -7.10 3.89 14.27
N LEU A 115 -6.21 3.59 13.32
CA LEU A 115 -6.56 2.80 12.14
C LEU A 115 -7.02 1.39 12.50
N TYR A 116 -6.38 0.75 13.48
CA TYR A 116 -6.80 -0.56 14.00
C TYR A 116 -8.20 -0.50 14.61
N ASP A 117 -8.47 0.49 15.47
CA ASP A 117 -9.78 0.67 16.09
C ASP A 117 -10.87 0.87 15.03
N GLN A 118 -10.58 1.67 14.00
CA GLN A 118 -11.49 1.84 12.87
C GLN A 118 -11.67 0.55 12.05
N GLN A 119 -10.59 -0.20 11.79
CA GLN A 119 -10.66 -1.48 11.08
C GLN A 119 -11.55 -2.50 11.83
N MET A 120 -11.51 -2.50 13.17
CA MET A 120 -12.39 -3.35 13.97
C MET A 120 -13.82 -2.84 14.01
N LYS A 121 -14.02 -1.52 14.18
CA LYS A 121 -15.35 -0.87 14.21
C LYS A 121 -16.14 -1.10 12.92
N TYR A 122 -15.49 -1.04 11.76
CA TYR A 122 -16.11 -1.18 10.44
C TYR A 122 -15.86 -2.55 9.78
N LYS A 123 -15.47 -3.56 10.57
CA LYS A 123 -15.24 -4.93 10.08
C LYS A 123 -16.50 -5.46 9.35
N GLY A 124 -16.30 -5.93 8.12
CA GLY A 124 -17.38 -6.42 7.26
C GLY A 124 -18.23 -5.34 6.58
N LYS A 125 -17.93 -4.06 6.80
CA LYS A 125 -18.61 -2.91 6.17
C LYS A 125 -17.72 -2.11 5.24
N LEU A 126 -16.49 -1.82 5.66
CA LEU A 126 -15.54 -1.01 4.91
C LEU A 126 -14.15 -1.65 4.93
N MET A 127 -13.50 -1.74 3.76
CA MET A 127 -12.11 -2.19 3.70
C MET A 127 -11.17 -1.06 4.13
N ILE A 128 -10.47 -1.24 5.25
CA ILE A 128 -9.55 -0.25 5.81
C ILE A 128 -8.12 -0.78 5.69
N ASN A 129 -7.27 -0.04 4.98
CA ASN A 129 -5.88 -0.45 4.71
C ASN A 129 -4.87 0.62 5.13
N SER A 130 -3.75 0.17 5.70
CA SER A 130 -2.53 0.98 5.79
C SER A 130 -1.71 0.87 4.51
N LYS A 131 -1.16 1.98 4.05
CA LYS A 131 -0.23 2.05 2.91
C LYS A 131 1.09 2.64 3.37
N CYS A 132 2.20 2.04 2.94
CA CYS A 132 3.55 2.42 3.35
C CYS A 132 3.84 2.32 4.86
N ALA A 133 3.06 1.51 5.59
CA ALA A 133 3.25 1.27 7.02
C ALA A 133 3.23 -0.22 7.38
N PRO A 134 4.30 -0.98 7.08
CA PRO A 134 4.37 -2.39 7.44
C PRO A 134 4.23 -2.66 8.95
N GLN A 135 4.57 -1.66 9.79
CA GLN A 135 4.41 -1.67 11.24
C GLN A 135 2.97 -1.93 11.68
N TYR A 136 1.98 -1.62 10.84
CA TYR A 136 0.57 -1.90 11.14
C TYR A 136 0.34 -3.37 11.52
N LYS A 137 1.09 -4.31 10.94
CA LYS A 137 1.00 -5.74 11.28
C LYS A 137 1.34 -6.03 12.74
N ARG A 138 2.33 -5.31 13.30
CA ARG A 138 2.63 -5.39 14.74
C ARG A 138 1.43 -4.92 15.55
N VAL A 139 0.85 -3.77 15.23
CA VAL A 139 -0.32 -3.23 15.96
C VAL A 139 -1.50 -4.20 15.92
N VAL A 140 -1.77 -4.81 14.76
CA VAL A 140 -2.80 -5.86 14.64
C VAL A 140 -2.47 -7.05 15.56
N TYR A 141 -1.25 -7.58 15.48
CA TYR A 141 -0.85 -8.75 16.27
C TYR A 141 -0.87 -8.47 17.78
N GLU A 142 -0.42 -7.30 18.21
CA GLU A 142 -0.39 -6.92 19.63
C GLU A 142 -1.79 -6.84 20.25
N ASN A 143 -2.83 -6.57 19.44
CA ASN A 143 -4.22 -6.55 19.88
C ASN A 143 -4.94 -7.89 19.69
N ASP A 144 -4.69 -8.59 18.58
CA ASP A 144 -5.28 -9.89 18.26
C ASP A 144 -4.30 -10.74 17.41
N PRO A 145 -3.51 -11.62 18.05
CA PRO A 145 -2.55 -12.50 17.37
C PRO A 145 -3.18 -13.44 16.33
N GLU A 146 -4.45 -13.81 16.50
CA GLU A 146 -5.16 -14.74 15.61
C GLU A 146 -5.92 -14.00 14.49
N SER A 147 -5.91 -12.66 14.50
CA SER A 147 -6.57 -11.82 13.52
C SER A 147 -6.17 -12.18 12.09
N VAL A 148 -7.15 -12.34 11.21
CA VAL A 148 -6.94 -12.52 9.76
C VAL A 148 -6.11 -11.39 9.14
N TYR A 149 -6.12 -10.20 9.75
CA TYR A 149 -5.35 -9.05 9.28
C TYR A 149 -3.86 -9.15 9.58
N THR A 150 -3.40 -10.08 10.43
CA THR A 150 -1.97 -10.38 10.53
C THR A 150 -1.45 -11.09 9.28
N ARG A 151 -2.34 -11.77 8.54
CA ARG A 151 -2.02 -12.63 7.40
C ARG A 151 -2.20 -11.98 6.03
N THR A 152 -2.95 -10.88 5.93
CA THR A 152 -3.13 -10.15 4.66
C THR A 152 -1.81 -9.56 4.17
N TYR A 153 -1.39 -9.81 2.93
CA TYR A 153 -0.07 -9.39 2.41
C TYR A 153 1.10 -9.84 3.32
N SER A 154 1.19 -11.15 3.56
CA SER A 154 2.29 -11.76 4.33
C SER A 154 3.66 -11.34 3.77
N GLY A 155 4.64 -11.10 4.66
CA GLY A 155 6.02 -10.75 4.27
C GLY A 155 6.42 -9.27 4.33
N GLY A 156 5.58 -8.39 4.88
CA GLY A 156 5.97 -7.01 5.20
C GLY A 156 5.94 -6.04 4.02
N CYS A 157 7.00 -5.25 3.84
CA CYS A 157 7.10 -4.29 2.72
C CYS A 157 6.92 -5.01 1.36
N PRO A 158 5.98 -4.56 0.50
CA PRO A 158 5.66 -5.26 -0.74
C PRO A 158 6.66 -4.99 -1.88
N ALA A 159 7.64 -4.12 -1.66
CA ALA A 159 8.63 -3.75 -2.67
C ALA A 159 9.41 -4.99 -3.13
N ALA A 160 9.43 -5.22 -4.45
CA ALA A 160 10.04 -6.39 -5.10
C ALA A 160 9.42 -7.77 -4.77
N THR A 161 8.37 -7.84 -3.94
CA THR A 161 7.67 -9.10 -3.59
C THR A 161 6.29 -9.20 -4.22
N HIS A 162 5.51 -8.11 -4.13
CA HIS A 162 4.14 -8.04 -4.67
C HIS A 162 3.88 -6.73 -5.42
N TYR A 163 4.88 -5.84 -5.47
CA TYR A 163 4.71 -4.49 -5.97
C TYR A 163 5.95 -4.01 -6.73
N SER A 164 5.72 -3.32 -7.84
CA SER A 164 6.71 -2.54 -8.59
C SER A 164 6.01 -1.38 -9.29
N ARG A 165 6.79 -0.40 -9.76
CA ARG A 165 6.31 0.68 -10.61
C ARG A 165 6.99 0.60 -11.96
N ILE A 166 6.20 0.84 -13.02
CA ILE A 166 6.69 1.08 -14.37
C ILE A 166 6.49 2.56 -14.67
N SER A 167 7.56 3.26 -15.04
CA SER A 167 7.48 4.67 -15.46
C SER A 167 6.98 4.80 -16.90
N PRO A 168 6.49 5.98 -17.33
CA PRO A 168 6.09 6.22 -18.73
C PRO A 168 7.20 5.94 -19.74
N GLU A 169 8.46 6.11 -19.34
CA GLU A 169 9.64 5.85 -20.17
C GLU A 169 9.94 4.34 -20.31
N GLY A 170 9.26 3.50 -19.51
CA GLY A 170 9.42 2.05 -19.46
C GLY A 170 10.36 1.56 -18.34
N ASN A 171 10.81 2.43 -17.44
CA ASN A 171 11.72 2.04 -16.36
C ASN A 171 10.97 1.26 -15.27
N LEU A 172 11.52 0.13 -14.84
CA LEU A 172 11.02 -0.64 -13.72
C LEU A 172 11.72 -0.20 -12.43
N THR A 173 10.95 0.07 -11.38
CA THR A 173 11.46 0.29 -10.01
C THR A 173 10.77 -0.65 -9.01
N PRO A 174 11.41 -1.02 -7.89
CA PRO A 174 10.83 -1.94 -6.90
C PRO A 174 9.62 -1.36 -6.15
N CYS A 175 9.48 -0.04 -6.13
CA CYS A 175 8.46 0.70 -5.38
C CYS A 175 8.36 2.11 -6.01
N PRO A 176 7.20 2.78 -6.04
CA PRO A 176 7.08 4.16 -6.50
C PRO A 176 7.97 5.15 -5.77
N PHE A 177 8.28 4.85 -4.50
CA PHE A 177 9.12 5.65 -3.61
C PHE A 177 10.61 5.26 -3.67
N ILE A 178 10.97 4.26 -4.49
CA ILE A 178 12.37 3.93 -4.78
C ILE A 178 12.64 4.38 -6.22
N GLU A 179 13.36 5.48 -6.37
CA GLU A 179 13.63 6.07 -7.69
C GLU A 179 14.61 5.26 -8.53
N LYS A 180 15.48 4.48 -7.87
CA LYS A 180 16.48 3.65 -8.55
C LYS A 180 15.81 2.63 -9.46
N SER A 181 15.94 2.83 -10.76
CA SER A 181 15.51 1.87 -11.77
C SER A 181 16.40 0.63 -11.76
N VAL A 182 15.76 -0.52 -11.93
CA VAL A 182 16.45 -1.81 -12.11
C VAL A 182 16.63 -2.18 -13.59
N GLY A 183 16.09 -1.38 -14.51
CA GLY A 183 16.15 -1.60 -15.95
C GLY A 183 14.93 -1.04 -16.69
N ASN A 184 14.94 -1.15 -18.03
CA ASN A 184 13.87 -0.63 -18.89
C ASN A 184 13.22 -1.75 -19.73
N LEU A 185 11.88 -1.80 -19.72
CA LEU A 185 11.08 -2.83 -20.37
C LEU A 185 11.12 -2.79 -21.91
N LYS A 186 11.68 -1.73 -22.51
CA LYS A 186 11.98 -1.68 -23.95
C LYS A 186 13.20 -2.52 -24.33
N SER A 187 14.02 -2.91 -23.35
CA SER A 187 15.30 -3.60 -23.55
C SER A 187 15.40 -4.96 -22.87
N ARG A 188 14.68 -5.17 -21.76
CA ARG A 188 14.68 -6.41 -20.98
C ARG A 188 13.25 -6.79 -20.59
N SER A 189 13.00 -8.08 -20.37
CA SER A 189 11.68 -8.55 -19.95
C SER A 189 11.37 -8.16 -18.50
N PHE A 190 10.08 -8.04 -18.17
CA PHE A 190 9.67 -7.83 -16.79
C PHE A 190 10.14 -8.97 -15.88
N LYS A 191 9.93 -10.24 -16.30
CA LYS A 191 10.32 -11.44 -15.55
C LYS A 191 11.81 -11.43 -15.19
N ASP A 192 12.66 -11.13 -16.18
CA ASP A 192 14.12 -11.08 -15.97
C ASP A 192 14.50 -9.97 -14.98
N LEU A 193 13.97 -8.75 -15.13
CA LEU A 193 14.24 -7.67 -14.18
C LEU A 193 13.70 -8.00 -12.78
N TRP A 194 12.52 -8.59 -12.67
CA TRP A 194 11.87 -8.94 -11.42
C TRP A 194 12.62 -10.05 -10.65
N GLU A 195 13.00 -11.12 -11.37
CA GLU A 195 13.65 -12.29 -10.76
C GLU A 195 15.15 -12.08 -10.53
N ASN A 196 15.84 -11.38 -11.44
CA ASN A 196 17.30 -11.39 -11.50
C ASN A 196 17.97 -10.04 -11.20
N ALA A 197 17.23 -8.92 -11.14
CA ALA A 197 17.89 -7.65 -10.84
C ALA A 197 18.45 -7.66 -9.39
N PRO A 198 19.72 -7.25 -9.18
CA PRO A 198 20.35 -7.31 -7.87
C PRO A 198 19.56 -6.63 -6.75
N LEU A 199 18.98 -5.45 -7.04
CA LEU A 199 18.16 -4.74 -6.07
C LEU A 199 16.83 -5.47 -5.76
N MET A 200 16.22 -6.13 -6.75
CA MET A 200 14.99 -6.91 -6.51
C MET A 200 15.28 -8.12 -5.64
N ILE A 201 16.41 -8.80 -5.86
CA ILE A 201 16.87 -9.93 -5.04
C ILE A 201 17.17 -9.45 -3.61
N GLN A 202 17.96 -8.38 -3.46
CA GLN A 202 18.28 -7.79 -2.16
C GLN A 202 17.01 -7.42 -1.38
N LEU A 203 16.05 -6.76 -2.05
CA LEU A 203 14.78 -6.40 -1.44
C LEU A 203 13.86 -7.59 -1.18
N ARG A 204 14.13 -8.81 -1.67
CA ARG A 204 13.37 -10.01 -1.29
C ARG A 204 14.01 -10.74 -0.11
N ASP A 205 15.30 -10.58 0.11
CA ASP A 205 16.00 -11.25 1.20
C ASP A 205 15.84 -10.51 2.53
N ARG A 206 14.75 -10.83 3.25
CA ARG A 206 14.45 -10.25 4.56
C ARG A 206 15.35 -10.75 5.70
N LYS A 207 16.20 -11.75 5.46
CA LYS A 207 17.11 -12.28 6.49
C LYS A 207 18.32 -11.37 6.69
N GLU A 208 18.69 -10.60 5.66
CA GLU A 208 19.81 -9.67 5.64
C GLU A 208 19.42 -8.27 6.11
N LEU A 209 18.34 -8.12 6.88
CA LEU A 209 17.95 -6.84 7.48
C LEU A 209 18.91 -6.48 8.61
N ASP A 210 19.31 -5.22 8.67
CA ASP A 210 20.23 -4.70 9.67
C ASP A 210 19.50 -4.24 10.95
N GLY A 211 20.27 -4.06 12.02
CA GLY A 211 19.84 -3.45 13.27
C GLY A 211 18.59 -4.09 13.88
N LYS A 212 17.72 -3.25 14.47
CA LYS A 212 16.54 -3.73 15.21
C LYS A 212 15.52 -4.46 14.33
N CYS A 213 15.46 -4.17 13.03
CA CYS A 213 14.56 -4.87 12.12
C CYS A 213 15.04 -6.31 11.86
N GLY A 214 16.35 -6.54 11.77
CA GLY A 214 16.95 -7.87 11.60
C GLY A 214 16.71 -8.82 12.77
N SER A 215 16.76 -8.30 14.00
CA SER A 215 16.52 -9.09 15.22
C SER A 215 15.07 -9.04 15.74
N CYS A 216 14.14 -8.41 15.00
CA CYS A 216 12.78 -8.20 15.47
C CYS A 216 11.96 -9.49 15.47
N GLU A 217 11.21 -9.75 16.55
CA GLU A 217 10.20 -10.81 16.57
C GLU A 217 9.14 -10.66 15.46
N PHE A 218 8.87 -9.44 14.98
CA PHE A 218 7.90 -9.18 13.92
C PHE A 218 8.50 -9.18 12.50
N SER A 219 9.77 -9.53 12.32
CA SER A 219 10.48 -9.39 11.04
C SER A 219 9.77 -10.14 9.89
N ALA A 220 9.23 -11.34 10.15
CA ALA A 220 8.52 -12.14 9.16
C ALA A 220 7.22 -11.50 8.61
N MET A 221 6.58 -10.59 9.35
CA MET A 221 5.31 -9.96 8.94
C MET A 221 5.43 -8.47 8.64
N CYS A 222 6.40 -7.76 9.23
CA CYS A 222 6.56 -6.32 9.11
C CYS A 222 7.74 -5.99 8.19
N SER A 223 8.95 -6.41 8.57
CA SER A 223 10.20 -6.08 7.88
C SER A 223 10.48 -4.59 7.62
N GLY A 224 9.66 -3.63 8.11
CA GLY A 224 9.82 -2.18 7.89
C GLY A 224 9.75 -1.72 6.42
N CYS A 225 9.53 -0.43 6.18
CA CYS A 225 9.51 0.16 4.85
C CYS A 225 10.92 0.35 4.29
N ARG A 226 11.28 -0.43 3.26
CA ARG A 226 12.61 -0.38 2.63
C ARG A 226 12.88 0.93 1.89
N ALA A 227 11.83 1.57 1.37
CA ALA A 227 11.95 2.88 0.74
C ALA A 227 12.28 3.97 1.77
N ARG A 228 11.69 3.89 2.98
CA ARG A 228 11.94 4.86 4.05
C ARG A 228 13.33 4.68 4.68
N ALA A 229 13.73 3.42 4.92
CA ALA A 229 15.10 3.11 5.36
C ALA A 229 16.14 3.73 4.41
N PHE A 230 16.02 3.46 3.12
CA PHE A 230 16.95 4.02 2.12
C PHE A 230 16.91 5.55 2.02
N ALA A 231 15.73 6.15 2.11
CA ALA A 231 15.60 7.61 2.03
C ALA A 231 16.36 8.32 3.16
N GLU A 232 16.40 7.72 4.35
CA GLU A 232 17.05 8.30 5.53
C GLU A 232 18.54 7.95 5.61
N THR A 233 18.90 6.70 5.34
CA THR A 233 20.25 6.20 5.63
C THR A 233 21.08 5.90 4.39
N GLY A 234 20.46 5.83 3.21
CA GLY A 234 21.10 5.35 1.98
C GLY A 234 21.25 3.82 1.89
N ASN A 235 20.75 3.06 2.86
CA ASN A 235 20.77 1.59 2.85
C ASN A 235 19.33 1.02 2.89
N TYR A 236 18.99 0.17 1.92
CA TYR A 236 17.67 -0.48 1.87
C TYR A 236 17.44 -1.48 3.01
N MET A 237 18.51 -2.01 3.60
CA MET A 237 18.45 -3.06 4.61
C MET A 237 18.41 -2.52 6.04
N ASP A 238 18.64 -1.21 6.22
CA ASP A 238 18.59 -0.55 7.52
C ASP A 238 17.20 -0.61 8.17
N PRO A 239 17.12 -0.39 9.49
CA PRO A 239 15.85 -0.25 10.19
C PRO A 239 14.96 0.85 9.58
N ASP A 240 13.65 0.63 9.62
CA ASP A 240 12.70 1.69 9.27
C ASP A 240 12.71 2.76 10.39
N PRO A 241 13.06 4.02 10.10
CA PRO A 241 13.23 5.05 11.12
C PRO A 241 11.90 5.49 11.77
N SER A 242 10.75 5.16 11.18
CA SER A 242 9.44 5.59 11.72
C SER A 242 8.90 4.69 12.84
N CYS A 243 9.69 3.73 13.31
CA CYS A 243 9.26 2.70 14.25
C CYS A 243 10.08 2.79 15.53
N ASP A 244 9.46 3.17 16.65
CA ASP A 244 10.12 3.22 17.97
C ASP A 244 10.07 1.89 18.73
N TYR A 245 9.49 0.85 18.13
CA TYR A 245 9.47 -0.46 18.75
C TYR A 245 10.88 -1.02 18.93
N GLU A 246 11.19 -1.44 20.17
CA GLU A 246 12.42 -2.12 20.52
C GLU A 246 12.17 -3.63 20.71
N PRO A 247 12.86 -4.49 19.94
CA PRO A 247 12.72 -5.95 20.02
C PRO A 247 12.98 -6.54 21.41
N GLY A 248 12.33 -7.67 21.71
CA GLY A 248 12.61 -8.49 22.90
C GLY A 248 11.41 -8.72 23.81
N LYS A 249 10.31 -7.98 23.62
CA LYS A 249 9.08 -8.15 24.40
C LYS A 249 8.46 -9.55 24.22
N TYR A 250 8.71 -10.20 23.08
CA TYR A 250 8.21 -11.54 22.74
C TYR A 250 9.32 -12.60 22.75
N GLY A 251 10.35 -12.40 23.59
CA GLY A 251 11.43 -13.38 23.78
C GLY A 251 12.46 -13.41 22.65
N GLY A 252 12.47 -12.40 21.78
CA GLY A 252 13.51 -12.18 20.75
C GLY A 252 13.56 -13.23 19.64
N LYS A 253 12.53 -14.10 19.54
CA LYS A 253 12.39 -15.06 18.45
C LYS A 253 11.39 -14.55 17.44
N THR A 254 11.67 -14.75 16.16
CA THR A 254 10.75 -14.42 15.07
C THR A 254 9.42 -15.14 15.25
N ILE A 255 8.34 -14.37 15.29
CA ILE A 255 6.97 -14.86 15.32
C ILE A 255 6.67 -15.51 13.97
N THR A 256 6.42 -16.81 14.01
CA THR A 256 5.95 -17.55 12.85
C THR A 256 4.43 -17.42 12.81
N LEU A 257 3.91 -16.75 11.79
CA LEU A 257 2.48 -16.76 11.53
C LEU A 257 2.08 -18.17 11.12
N LYS A 258 0.95 -18.66 11.65
CA LYS A 258 0.34 -19.88 11.11
C LYS A 258 0.07 -19.62 9.62
N VAL A 259 0.71 -20.40 8.76
CA VAL A 259 0.24 -20.55 7.39
C VAL A 259 -1.15 -21.15 7.54
N GLU A 260 -2.20 -20.39 7.24
CA GLU A 260 -3.50 -21.04 7.11
C GLU A 260 -3.36 -22.03 5.95
N ASP A 261 -3.44 -23.31 6.30
CA ASP A 261 -4.04 -24.35 5.48
C ASP A 261 -5.13 -23.69 4.65
N THR A 262 -5.12 -23.94 3.36
CA THR A 262 -6.05 -23.40 2.37
C THR A 262 -7.50 -23.81 2.63
N LEU A 263 -8.06 -23.77 3.85
CA LEU A 263 -9.39 -24.26 4.19
C LEU A 263 -9.71 -25.64 3.58
N GLY A 264 -8.69 -26.51 3.41
CA GLY A 264 -8.85 -27.80 2.76
C GLY A 264 -9.13 -27.75 1.25
N LEU A 265 -9.01 -26.61 0.59
CA LEU A 265 -9.07 -26.48 -0.86
C LEU A 265 -7.64 -26.56 -1.41
N GLU A 266 -7.32 -27.63 -2.14
CA GLU A 266 -6.25 -27.55 -3.13
C GLU A 266 -6.65 -26.46 -4.12
N VAL A 267 -6.05 -25.28 -4.00
CA VAL A 267 -6.19 -24.27 -5.05
C VAL A 267 -5.18 -24.63 -6.13
N GLU A 268 -5.51 -25.64 -6.94
CA GLU A 268 -5.01 -25.64 -8.31
C GLU A 268 -5.61 -24.42 -9.00
N PHE A 269 -4.84 -23.34 -9.06
CA PHE A 269 -5.23 -22.15 -9.79
C PHE A 269 -5.11 -22.44 -11.29
N GLN A 270 -6.06 -23.20 -11.85
CA GLN A 270 -6.23 -23.27 -13.29
C GLN A 270 -6.93 -21.97 -13.73
N THR A 271 -6.14 -20.96 -14.10
CA THR A 271 -6.69 -19.78 -14.80
C THR A 271 -7.39 -20.24 -16.07
N GLN A 272 -8.73 -20.26 -16.07
CA GLN A 272 -9.51 -20.40 -17.29
C GLN A 272 -9.60 -19.03 -17.98
N TRP A 273 -8.81 -18.86 -19.04
CA TRP A 273 -8.86 -17.67 -19.88
C TRP A 273 -9.98 -17.82 -20.90
N THR A 274 -10.81 -16.78 -21.08
CA THR A 274 -11.72 -16.74 -22.23
C THR A 274 -10.92 -16.69 -23.54
N PRO A 275 -11.50 -17.08 -24.70
CA PRO A 275 -10.82 -16.97 -25.99
C PRO A 275 -10.27 -15.56 -26.27
N GLU A 276 -10.99 -14.52 -25.85
CA GLU A 276 -10.59 -13.12 -26.00
C GLU A 276 -9.42 -12.77 -25.07
N ALA A 277 -9.45 -13.24 -23.83
CA ALA A 277 -8.37 -13.02 -22.87
C ALA A 277 -7.09 -13.76 -23.30
N LYS A 278 -7.23 -14.97 -23.84
CA LYS A 278 -6.13 -15.74 -24.44
C LYS A 278 -5.55 -15.06 -25.66
N SER A 279 -6.39 -14.53 -26.57
CA SER A 279 -5.93 -13.76 -27.73
C SER A 279 -5.17 -12.48 -27.33
N ARG A 280 -5.56 -11.82 -26.23
CA ARG A 280 -4.81 -10.69 -25.67
C ARG A 280 -3.48 -11.14 -25.07
N LEU A 281 -3.46 -12.27 -24.38
CA LEU A 281 -2.26 -12.88 -23.80
C LEU A 281 -1.26 -13.31 -24.88
N ASP A 282 -1.73 -13.92 -25.96
CA ASP A 282 -0.91 -14.42 -27.07
C ASP A 282 -0.26 -13.28 -27.89
N ARG A 283 -0.77 -12.04 -27.75
CA ARG A 283 -0.14 -10.82 -28.30
C ARG A 283 0.96 -10.26 -27.39
N ILE A 284 1.05 -10.75 -26.15
CA ILE A 284 2.16 -10.44 -25.24
C ILE A 284 3.27 -11.44 -25.58
N PRO A 285 4.49 -10.99 -25.94
CA PRO A 285 5.61 -11.89 -26.21
C PRO A 285 5.80 -12.89 -25.06
N SER A 286 6.02 -14.17 -25.35
CA SER A 286 5.97 -15.22 -24.33
C SER A 286 7.02 -14.99 -23.22
N PHE A 287 6.53 -14.79 -21.99
CA PHE A 287 7.33 -14.62 -20.78
C PHE A 287 7.13 -15.80 -19.81
N ALA A 288 7.31 -17.03 -20.28
CA ALA A 288 7.49 -18.21 -19.42
C ALA A 288 8.03 -19.36 -20.27
N GLY A 289 9.32 -19.68 -20.12
CA GLY A 289 9.82 -20.99 -20.52
C GLY A 289 9.26 -22.02 -19.55
N HIS A 290 8.68 -23.09 -20.08
CA HIS A 290 8.39 -24.31 -19.34
C HIS A 290 9.69 -24.96 -18.89
N GLY A 291 9.69 -25.46 -17.66
CA GLY A 291 10.76 -26.20 -17.00
C GLY A 291 10.44 -26.34 -15.53
#